data_AF-A0A0M2XVV1-F1
#
_entry.id   AF-A0A0M2XVV1-F1
#
_cell.length_a   1.000
_cell.length_b   1.000
_cell.length_c   1.000
_cell.angle_alpha   90.00
_cell.angle_beta   90.00
_cell.angle_gamma   90.00
#
_symmetry.space_group_name_H-M   'P 1'
#
loop_
_entity.id
_entity.type
_entity.pdbx_description
1 polymer ?
#
loop_
_entity_poly.entity_id
_entity_poly.type
_entity_poly.pdbx_seq_one_letter_code
_entity_poly.pdbx_strand_id
1 'polypeptide(L)'
;MLKNLKQAIKEKFVFDALAATALGMDKGNLSSMLKEEPNYFDRMRKGRYEKINAVFSEYNMDWLAEKVGDEHKYREGVTQYTPSKSNGNTLGYLPDDEMQIFDEEGNTKFYEISPGVYRMKVPLMAETAKAGSLTGYADAEFIEDQEYIFTTVYKYHKGNYRAFKVIGDSMDVDRRVTFVHGDILIAREIKKDFWKSRFHTHKYPFYVFVTKSDGIIFKELTAHDVDTGIVKLHSLNEDKDTYPDFELSLDDVEYIFNVVKREVEI
;
A
#
# COMPACT_ATOMS: atom_id res chain seq x y z
N MET A 1 22.44 13.30 -23.04
CA MET A 1 21.35 13.15 -22.04
C MET A 1 21.00 11.66 -21.89
N LEU A 2 20.87 11.15 -20.65
CA LEU A 2 20.51 9.76 -20.36
C LEU A 2 18.99 9.55 -20.47
N LYS A 3 18.48 9.29 -21.68
CA LYS A 3 17.04 9.20 -21.95
C LYS A 3 16.46 7.89 -21.45
N ASN A 4 17.17 6.77 -21.64
CA ASN A 4 16.72 5.45 -21.22
C ASN A 4 16.66 5.32 -19.70
N LEU A 5 17.65 5.84 -18.98
CA LEU A 5 17.57 5.93 -17.51
C LEU A 5 16.42 6.82 -17.04
N LYS A 6 16.18 7.95 -17.72
CA LYS A 6 15.03 8.82 -17.42
C LYS A 6 13.70 8.11 -17.68
N GLN A 7 13.63 7.29 -18.72
CA GLN A 7 12.46 6.48 -19.02
C GLN A 7 12.25 5.40 -17.96
N ALA A 8 13.29 4.64 -17.61
CA ALA A 8 13.24 3.64 -16.54
C ALA A 8 12.81 4.25 -15.20
N ILE A 9 13.29 5.45 -14.89
CA ILE A 9 12.85 6.20 -13.70
C ILE A 9 11.35 6.47 -13.73
N LYS A 10 10.80 6.92 -14.87
CA LYS A 10 9.36 7.21 -14.99
C LYS A 10 8.50 5.95 -14.94
N GLU A 11 9.02 4.84 -15.46
CA GLU A 11 8.35 3.56 -15.45
C GLU A 11 8.34 2.98 -14.01
N LYS A 12 9.46 3.07 -13.29
CA LYS A 12 9.61 2.48 -11.95
C LYS A 12 9.13 3.37 -10.81
N PHE A 13 9.24 4.69 -10.97
CA PHE A 13 8.97 5.66 -9.91
C PHE A 13 7.95 6.71 -10.35
N VAL A 14 6.95 6.93 -9.51
CA VAL A 14 5.91 7.96 -9.73
C VAL A 14 6.49 9.38 -9.66
N PHE A 15 7.55 9.59 -8.86
CA PHE A 15 8.22 10.87 -8.71
C PHE A 15 9.74 10.74 -8.75
N ASP A 16 10.41 11.68 -9.43
CA ASP A 16 11.88 11.77 -9.49
C ASP A 16 12.54 11.82 -8.10
N ALA A 17 11.87 12.35 -7.08
CA ALA A 17 12.40 12.41 -5.72
C ALA A 17 12.61 11.01 -5.11
N LEU A 18 11.72 10.06 -5.42
CA LEU A 18 11.82 8.68 -4.94
C LEU A 18 12.96 7.93 -5.62
N ALA A 19 13.11 8.14 -6.94
CA ALA A 19 14.25 7.64 -7.68
C ALA A 19 15.57 8.19 -7.13
N ALA A 20 15.60 9.47 -6.73
CA ALA A 20 16.79 10.07 -6.13
C ALA A 20 17.13 9.42 -4.79
N THR A 21 16.14 9.26 -3.90
CA THR A 21 16.30 8.59 -2.61
C THR A 21 16.77 7.14 -2.78
N ALA A 22 16.14 6.37 -3.67
CA ALA A 22 16.51 4.98 -3.97
C ALA A 22 17.97 4.87 -4.47
N LEU A 23 18.42 5.85 -5.25
CA LEU A 23 19.81 5.93 -5.72
C LEU A 23 20.78 6.54 -4.68
N GLY A 24 20.28 6.90 -3.48
CA GLY A 24 21.05 7.50 -2.39
C GLY A 24 21.60 8.88 -2.75
N MET A 25 20.82 9.71 -3.43
CA MET A 25 21.15 11.08 -3.82
C MET A 25 19.95 12.03 -3.67
N ASP A 26 20.18 13.33 -3.68
CA ASP A 26 19.09 14.32 -3.73
C ASP A 26 18.56 14.53 -5.16
N LYS A 27 17.38 15.15 -5.26
CA LYS A 27 16.70 15.44 -6.52
C LYS A 27 17.52 16.31 -7.48
N GLY A 28 18.32 17.23 -6.95
CA GLY A 28 19.18 18.11 -7.76
C GLY A 28 20.29 17.30 -8.42
N ASN A 29 20.94 16.43 -7.65
CA ASN A 29 21.97 15.51 -8.13
C ASN A 29 21.42 14.51 -9.16
N LEU A 30 20.21 13.99 -8.97
CA LEU A 30 19.54 13.16 -9.97
C LEU A 30 19.28 13.95 -11.26
N SER A 31 18.74 15.17 -11.16
CA SER A 31 18.46 16.01 -12.34
C SER A 31 19.72 16.34 -13.13
N SER A 32 20.83 16.63 -12.44
CA SER A 32 22.14 16.85 -13.05
C SER A 32 22.65 15.58 -13.74
N MET A 33 22.54 14.42 -13.07
CA MET A 33 22.94 13.14 -13.65
C MET A 33 22.17 12.80 -14.92
N LEU A 34 20.85 13.03 -14.96
CA LEU A 34 20.05 12.74 -16.15
C LEU A 34 20.43 13.60 -17.36
N LYS A 35 21.00 14.79 -17.15
CA LYS A 35 21.47 15.67 -18.22
C LYS A 35 22.78 15.23 -18.86
N GLU A 36 23.55 14.35 -18.21
CA GLU A 36 24.84 13.86 -18.69
C GLU A 36 24.73 13.08 -20.02
N GLU A 37 25.87 12.90 -20.69
CA GLU A 37 25.98 12.09 -21.90
C GLU A 37 26.09 10.59 -21.61
N PRO A 38 25.71 9.69 -22.54
CA PRO A 38 25.75 8.23 -22.36
C PRO A 38 27.07 7.68 -21.80
N ASN A 39 28.20 8.24 -22.25
CA ASN A 39 29.54 7.89 -21.78
C ASN A 39 29.79 8.18 -20.29
N TYR A 40 28.84 8.81 -19.59
CA TYR A 40 28.87 8.98 -18.14
C TYR A 40 28.87 7.64 -17.39
N PHE A 41 28.18 6.62 -17.92
CA PHE A 41 28.17 5.27 -17.30
C PHE A 41 29.58 4.65 -17.24
N ASP A 42 30.42 4.88 -18.25
CA ASP A 42 31.79 4.34 -18.31
C ASP A 42 32.73 5.01 -17.31
N ARG A 43 32.49 6.29 -16.99
CA ARG A 43 33.26 7.07 -16.00
C ARG A 43 32.61 7.11 -14.61
N MET A 44 31.52 6.40 -14.41
CA MET A 44 30.77 6.41 -13.15
C MET A 44 31.53 5.66 -12.05
N ARG A 45 31.47 6.18 -10.81
CA ARG A 45 32.02 5.46 -9.65
C ARG A 45 31.34 4.10 -9.48
N LYS A 46 32.12 3.05 -9.22
CA LYS A 46 31.65 1.67 -9.04
C LYS A 46 30.44 1.54 -8.11
N GLY A 47 30.49 2.14 -6.92
CA GLY A 47 29.36 2.08 -5.98
C GLY A 47 28.07 2.74 -6.46
N ARG A 48 28.15 3.73 -7.38
CA ARG A 48 26.95 4.31 -8.00
C ARG A 48 26.40 3.41 -9.10
N TYR A 49 27.29 2.80 -9.90
CA TYR A 49 26.90 1.81 -10.90
C TYR A 49 26.17 0.63 -10.24
N GLU A 50 26.72 0.10 -9.15
CA GLU A 50 26.12 -1.00 -8.38
C GLU A 50 24.75 -0.62 -7.81
N LYS A 51 24.58 0.62 -7.31
CA LYS A 51 23.27 1.11 -6.86
C LYS A 51 22.26 1.21 -8.00
N ILE A 52 22.65 1.75 -9.15
CA ILE A 52 21.76 1.78 -10.34
C ILE A 52 21.41 0.36 -10.75
N ASN A 53 22.37 -0.55 -10.76
CA ASN A 53 22.17 -1.96 -11.10
C ASN A 53 21.23 -2.68 -10.12
N ALA A 54 21.27 -2.33 -8.83
CA ALA A 54 20.38 -2.87 -7.82
C ALA A 54 18.98 -2.25 -7.92
N VAL A 55 18.89 -0.93 -8.11
CA VAL A 55 17.62 -0.20 -8.21
C VAL A 55 16.90 -0.48 -9.52
N PHE A 56 17.60 -0.81 -10.61
CA PHE A 56 17.06 -1.13 -11.93
C PHE A 56 17.51 -2.51 -12.39
N SER A 57 17.41 -3.51 -11.51
CA SER A 57 17.86 -4.89 -11.74
C SER A 57 17.17 -5.57 -12.92
N GLU A 58 15.97 -5.12 -13.28
CA GLU A 58 15.16 -5.61 -14.40
C GLU A 58 15.61 -5.04 -15.76
N TYR A 59 16.30 -3.89 -15.75
CA TYR A 59 16.77 -3.24 -16.97
C TYR A 59 18.19 -3.70 -17.32
N ASN A 60 18.44 -3.79 -18.62
CA ASN A 60 19.79 -3.99 -19.12
C ASN A 60 20.62 -2.73 -18.87
N MET A 61 21.77 -2.88 -18.19
CA MET A 61 22.66 -1.76 -17.89
C MET A 61 23.21 -1.09 -19.15
N ASP A 62 23.44 -1.85 -20.22
CA ASP A 62 23.88 -1.30 -21.50
C ASP A 62 22.77 -0.52 -22.19
N TRP A 63 21.50 -0.90 -21.99
CA TRP A 63 20.37 -0.13 -22.50
C TRP A 63 20.18 1.17 -21.71
N LEU A 64 20.28 1.13 -20.37
CA LEU A 64 20.26 2.34 -19.54
C LEU A 64 21.38 3.32 -19.92
N ALA A 65 22.51 2.78 -20.37
CA ALA A 65 23.67 3.53 -20.86
C ALA A 65 23.60 3.91 -22.35
N GLU A 66 22.47 3.66 -23.03
CA GLU A 66 22.25 4.01 -24.46
C GLU A 66 23.23 3.32 -25.43
N LYS A 67 23.76 2.14 -25.05
CA LYS A 67 24.73 1.37 -25.85
C LYS A 67 24.08 0.34 -26.77
N VAL A 68 22.86 -0.08 -26.42
CA VAL A 68 22.07 -1.08 -27.17
C VAL A 68 20.67 -0.52 -27.45
N GLY A 69 20.01 -1.05 -28.48
CA GLY A 69 18.66 -0.64 -28.84
C GLY A 69 17.58 -1.18 -27.90
N ASP A 70 16.35 -0.72 -28.09
CA ASP A 70 15.18 -1.06 -27.26
C ASP A 70 14.86 -2.57 -27.25
N GLU A 71 15.32 -3.31 -28.26
CA GLU A 71 15.22 -4.77 -28.30
C GLU A 71 15.99 -5.46 -27.15
N HIS A 72 16.92 -4.75 -26.51
CA HIS A 72 17.68 -5.19 -25.35
C HIS A 72 17.35 -4.40 -24.08
N LYS A 73 16.16 -3.77 -24.00
CA LYS A 73 15.75 -2.92 -22.87
C LYS A 73 15.84 -3.60 -21.50
N TYR A 74 15.44 -4.87 -21.45
CA TYR A 74 15.40 -5.68 -20.23
C TYR A 74 16.55 -6.69 -20.22
N ARG A 75 16.96 -7.16 -19.04
CA ARG A 75 17.97 -8.23 -18.96
C ARG A 75 17.42 -9.53 -19.50
N GLU A 76 18.28 -10.30 -20.17
CA GLU A 76 17.96 -11.68 -20.56
C GLU A 76 17.60 -12.51 -19.32
N GLY A 77 16.47 -13.20 -19.38
CA GLY A 77 15.93 -13.98 -18.25
C GLY A 77 14.94 -13.24 -17.36
N VAL A 78 14.70 -11.93 -17.58
CA VAL A 78 13.55 -11.20 -17.01
C VAL A 78 12.38 -11.37 -17.97
N THR A 79 11.27 -11.95 -17.51
CA THR A 79 10.20 -12.44 -18.39
C THR A 79 9.60 -11.32 -19.24
N GLN A 80 9.63 -11.49 -20.57
CA GLN A 80 8.97 -10.60 -21.52
C GLN A 80 7.45 -10.71 -21.36
N TYR A 81 6.74 -9.59 -21.18
CA TYR A 81 5.29 -9.54 -21.38
C TYR A 81 4.98 -9.78 -22.87
N THR A 82 4.76 -11.04 -23.24
CA THR A 82 3.94 -11.38 -24.40
C THR A 82 2.52 -11.62 -23.88
N PRO A 83 1.49 -10.94 -24.40
CA PRO A 83 0.12 -11.19 -23.99
C PRO A 83 -0.28 -12.60 -24.40
N SER A 84 -0.21 -13.53 -23.44
CA SER A 84 -0.64 -14.91 -23.62
C SER A 84 -2.15 -14.95 -23.85
N LYS A 85 -2.55 -15.45 -25.02
CA LYS A 85 -3.87 -16.04 -25.20
C LYS A 85 -3.88 -17.39 -24.48
N SER A 86 -4.77 -17.49 -23.50
CA SER A 86 -5.40 -18.68 -22.93
C SER A 86 -4.85 -19.28 -21.62
N ASN A 87 -5.74 -19.19 -20.62
CA ASN A 87 -6.35 -20.25 -19.82
C ASN A 87 -5.47 -21.12 -18.90
N GLY A 88 -5.21 -20.60 -17.70
CA GLY A 88 -4.97 -21.44 -16.52
C GLY A 88 -3.94 -20.89 -15.53
N ASN A 89 -4.17 -19.70 -14.96
CA ASN A 89 -3.47 -19.29 -13.74
C ASN A 89 -4.47 -19.25 -12.58
N THR A 90 -4.11 -19.89 -11.47
CA THR A 90 -4.83 -19.85 -10.20
C THR A 90 -5.07 -18.40 -9.79
N LEU A 91 -6.31 -18.08 -9.42
CA LEU A 91 -6.75 -16.75 -9.02
C LEU A 91 -5.93 -16.28 -7.81
N GLY A 92 -4.95 -15.39 -8.00
CA GLY A 92 -4.20 -14.75 -6.91
C GLY A 92 -2.68 -14.87 -6.94
N TYR A 93 -2.08 -15.67 -7.83
CA TYR A 93 -0.62 -15.69 -7.98
C TYR A 93 -0.16 -14.57 -8.91
N LEU A 94 0.74 -13.70 -8.43
CA LEU A 94 1.47 -12.73 -9.24
C LEU A 94 2.94 -13.16 -9.30
N PRO A 95 3.54 -13.33 -10.50
CA PRO A 95 4.96 -13.61 -10.63
C PRO A 95 5.79 -12.46 -10.05
N ASP A 96 6.94 -12.77 -9.44
CA ASP A 96 7.86 -11.77 -8.88
C ASP A 96 8.39 -10.76 -9.92
N ASP A 97 8.25 -11.09 -11.21
CA ASP A 97 8.64 -10.31 -12.38
C ASP A 97 7.65 -9.18 -12.77
N GLU A 98 6.49 -9.04 -12.11
CA GLU A 98 5.60 -7.90 -12.33
C GLU A 98 6.20 -6.60 -11.75
N MET A 99 6.11 -5.48 -12.50
CA MET A 99 6.68 -4.18 -12.09
C MET A 99 6.17 -3.77 -10.70
N GLN A 100 7.06 -3.83 -9.71
CA GLN A 100 6.78 -3.47 -8.33
C GLN A 100 6.94 -1.97 -8.14
N ILE A 101 5.85 -1.31 -7.79
CA ILE A 101 5.78 0.13 -7.57
C ILE A 101 5.41 0.38 -6.11
N PHE A 102 6.15 1.25 -5.46
CA PHE A 102 5.97 1.56 -4.04
C PHE A 102 5.30 2.92 -3.87
N ASP A 103 4.54 3.10 -2.78
CA ASP A 103 4.11 4.45 -2.37
C ASP A 103 5.29 5.32 -1.88
N GLU A 104 5.02 6.60 -1.62
CA GLU A 104 6.04 7.58 -1.18
C GLU A 104 6.78 7.17 0.11
N GLU A 105 6.19 6.29 0.91
CA GLU A 105 6.70 5.86 2.21
C GLU A 105 7.27 4.42 2.15
N GLY A 106 7.17 3.74 1.01
CA GLY A 106 7.63 2.36 0.81
C GLY A 106 6.71 1.30 1.42
N ASN A 107 5.54 1.69 1.93
CA ASN A 107 4.70 0.84 2.78
C ASN A 107 3.71 -0.02 2.00
N THR A 108 3.28 0.46 0.83
CA THR A 108 2.32 -0.23 -0.04
C THR A 108 2.97 -0.66 -1.34
N LYS A 109 2.82 -1.95 -1.71
CA LYS A 109 3.30 -2.50 -2.97
C LYS A 109 2.18 -2.56 -4.01
N PHE A 110 2.44 -2.06 -5.20
CA PHE A 110 1.56 -2.09 -6.37
C PHE A 110 2.21 -2.89 -7.49
N TYR A 111 1.38 -3.63 -8.23
CA TYR A 111 1.75 -4.43 -9.37
C TYR A 111 0.88 -3.97 -10.54
N GLU A 112 1.48 -3.43 -11.60
CA GLU A 112 0.71 -3.01 -12.77
C GLU A 112 0.30 -4.23 -13.60
N ILE A 113 -1.01 -4.47 -13.72
CA ILE A 113 -1.56 -5.59 -14.50
C ILE A 113 -1.97 -5.18 -15.91
N SER A 114 -2.28 -3.90 -16.11
CA SER A 114 -2.50 -3.26 -17.40
C SER A 114 -2.36 -1.74 -17.27
N PRO A 115 -2.15 -0.98 -18.36
CA PRO A 115 -1.96 0.46 -18.29
C PRO A 115 -3.03 1.17 -17.45
N GLY A 116 -2.64 1.67 -16.28
CA GLY A 116 -3.54 2.38 -15.35
C GLY A 116 -4.39 1.49 -14.44
N VAL A 117 -4.15 0.17 -14.41
CA VAL A 117 -4.80 -0.78 -13.51
C VAL A 117 -3.74 -1.52 -12.71
N TYR A 118 -3.86 -1.47 -11.39
CA TYR A 118 -2.86 -1.99 -10.47
C TYR A 118 -3.50 -2.99 -9.51
N ARG A 119 -2.77 -4.05 -9.18
CA ARG A 119 -3.02 -4.82 -7.97
C ARG A 119 -2.21 -4.24 -6.84
N MET A 120 -2.89 -3.94 -5.75
CA MET A 120 -2.30 -3.42 -4.53
C MET A 120 -2.23 -4.55 -3.52
N LYS A 121 -1.01 -4.85 -3.02
CA LYS A 121 -0.79 -5.79 -1.92
C LYS A 121 -1.05 -5.07 -0.62
N VAL A 122 -2.04 -5.55 0.12
CA VAL A 122 -2.46 -5.00 1.40
C VAL A 122 -2.23 -6.05 2.48
N PRO A 123 -1.38 -5.79 3.48
CA PRO A 123 -1.17 -6.74 4.56
C PRO A 123 -2.43 -6.91 5.42
N LEU A 124 -2.78 -8.16 5.72
CA LEU A 124 -3.88 -8.54 6.60
C LEU A 124 -3.43 -8.46 8.05
N MET A 125 -4.21 -7.79 8.88
CA MET A 125 -3.95 -7.71 10.32
C MET A 125 -4.52 -8.94 11.02
N ALA A 126 -3.70 -9.56 11.87
CA ALA A 126 -4.10 -10.70 12.67
C ALA A 126 -5.24 -10.33 13.63
N GLU A 127 -6.18 -11.25 13.83
CA GLU A 127 -7.38 -11.05 14.65
C GLU A 127 -7.05 -10.73 16.12
N THR A 128 -5.90 -11.22 16.61
CA THR A 128 -5.42 -11.04 17.98
C THR A 128 -4.54 -9.82 18.18
N ALA A 129 -4.46 -8.91 17.20
CA ALA A 129 -3.60 -7.73 17.30
C ALA A 129 -4.07 -6.81 18.44
N LYS A 130 -3.48 -7.00 19.63
CA LYS A 130 -3.44 -6.02 20.71
C LYS A 130 -2.23 -5.11 20.50
N ALA A 131 -2.33 -3.84 20.89
CA ALA A 131 -1.31 -2.81 20.66
C ALA A 131 0.15 -3.23 20.97
N GLY A 132 0.37 -4.09 21.98
CA GLY A 132 1.70 -4.60 22.35
C GLY A 132 2.34 -5.60 21.36
N SER A 133 1.57 -6.18 20.44
CA SER A 133 2.08 -7.05 19.36
C SER A 133 2.47 -6.24 18.11
N LEU A 134 1.86 -5.06 17.92
CA LEU A 134 2.03 -4.21 16.74
C LEU A 134 3.35 -3.45 16.69
N THR A 135 4.04 -3.29 17.82
CA THR A 135 5.38 -2.68 17.89
C THR A 135 6.43 -3.47 17.11
N GLY A 136 6.25 -4.78 16.89
CA GLY A 136 7.10 -5.61 16.03
C GLY A 136 6.72 -5.61 14.55
N TYR A 137 5.54 -5.09 14.17
CA TYR A 137 5.10 -5.01 12.77
C TYR A 137 5.72 -3.84 11.99
N ALA A 138 6.46 -2.96 12.68
CA ALA A 138 7.21 -1.86 12.07
C ALA A 138 8.62 -2.29 11.59
N ASP A 139 9.09 -3.48 11.98
CA ASP A 139 10.39 -4.00 11.57
C ASP A 139 10.29 -4.72 10.21
N ALA A 140 11.21 -4.37 9.29
CA ALA A 140 11.23 -4.86 7.91
C ALA A 140 11.35 -6.39 7.78
N GLU A 141 11.88 -7.07 8.81
CA GLU A 141 12.05 -8.53 8.83
C GLU A 141 10.74 -9.29 9.11
N PHE A 142 9.73 -8.67 9.73
CA PHE A 142 8.42 -9.30 9.99
C PHE A 142 7.42 -9.17 8.83
N ILE A 143 7.74 -8.36 7.81
CA ILE A 143 6.84 -8.07 6.69
C ILE A 143 6.74 -9.25 5.71
N GLU A 144 7.71 -10.18 5.70
CA GLU A 144 7.72 -11.32 4.76
C GLU A 144 6.72 -12.43 5.11
N ASP A 145 6.44 -12.67 6.39
CA ASP A 145 5.53 -13.74 6.85
C ASP A 145 4.09 -13.24 7.14
N GLN A 146 3.81 -11.96 6.89
CA GLN A 146 2.48 -11.41 7.12
C GLN A 146 1.52 -11.83 6.00
N GLU A 147 0.39 -12.44 6.34
CA GLU A 147 -0.69 -12.71 5.38
C GLU A 147 -1.14 -11.41 4.71
N TYR A 148 -1.51 -11.47 3.44
CA TYR A 148 -1.87 -10.31 2.64
C TYR A 148 -2.96 -10.65 1.65
N ILE A 149 -3.68 -9.61 1.22
CA ILE A 149 -4.63 -9.70 0.12
C ILE A 149 -4.19 -8.81 -1.03
N PHE A 150 -4.63 -9.16 -2.24
CA PHE A 150 -4.51 -8.29 -3.41
C PHE A 150 -5.86 -7.65 -3.69
N THR A 151 -5.85 -6.34 -3.93
CA THR A 151 -7.04 -5.62 -4.42
C THR A 151 -6.73 -4.85 -5.68
N THR A 152 -7.68 -4.80 -6.61
CA THR A 152 -7.53 -4.02 -7.85
C THR A 152 -7.87 -2.55 -7.62
N VAL A 153 -6.97 -1.65 -8.05
CA VAL A 153 -7.12 -0.19 -7.99
C VAL A 153 -6.79 0.44 -9.35
N TYR A 154 -7.39 1.59 -9.63
CA TYR A 154 -7.26 2.30 -10.91
C TYR A 154 -6.34 3.54 -10.83
N LYS A 155 -5.65 3.69 -9.70
CA LYS A 155 -4.67 4.75 -9.46
C LYS A 155 -3.77 4.37 -8.29
N TYR A 156 -2.61 4.99 -8.21
CA TYR A 156 -1.77 4.91 -7.01
C TYR A 156 -2.43 5.62 -5.85
N HIS A 157 -2.60 4.88 -4.76
CA HIS A 157 -3.14 5.38 -3.52
C HIS A 157 -2.00 5.69 -2.55
N LYS A 158 -2.02 6.88 -1.93
CA LYS A 158 -1.02 7.31 -0.97
C LYS A 158 -1.42 6.93 0.46
N GLY A 159 -0.44 6.56 1.28
CA GLY A 159 -0.59 6.30 2.70
C GLY A 159 -0.70 4.82 3.01
N ASN A 160 -0.73 4.49 4.30
CA ASN A 160 -0.64 3.11 4.76
C ASN A 160 -2.00 2.44 4.71
N TYR A 161 -2.04 1.25 4.14
CA TYR A 161 -3.26 0.45 4.05
C TYR A 161 -3.08 -0.86 4.80
N ARG A 162 -4.15 -1.28 5.49
CA ARG A 162 -4.24 -2.57 6.15
C ARG A 162 -5.57 -3.22 5.82
N ALA A 163 -5.58 -4.54 5.75
CA ALA A 163 -6.77 -5.34 5.60
C ALA A 163 -7.18 -5.90 6.97
N PHE A 164 -8.49 -6.02 7.21
CA PHE A 164 -9.06 -6.55 8.45
C PHE A 164 -10.20 -7.51 8.14
N LYS A 165 -10.25 -8.65 8.81
CA LYS A 165 -11.38 -9.59 8.70
C LYS A 165 -12.51 -9.15 9.64
N VAL A 166 -13.74 -9.14 9.15
CA VAL A 166 -14.93 -8.83 9.96
C VAL A 166 -15.28 -10.03 10.82
N ILE A 167 -15.42 -9.80 12.13
CA ILE A 167 -15.74 -10.83 13.11
C ILE A 167 -17.07 -10.50 13.80
N GLY A 168 -17.97 -11.48 13.82
CA GLY A 168 -19.29 -11.39 14.44
C GLY A 168 -20.30 -10.54 13.69
N ASP A 169 -21.48 -10.37 14.30
CA ASP A 169 -22.70 -9.96 13.58
C ASP A 169 -23.16 -8.53 13.93
N SER A 170 -22.34 -7.79 14.68
CA SER A 170 -22.66 -6.42 15.11
C SER A 170 -22.86 -5.42 13.96
N MET A 171 -22.33 -5.75 12.77
CA MET A 171 -22.43 -4.94 11.56
C MET A 171 -23.22 -5.65 10.45
N ASP A 172 -23.78 -6.84 10.75
CA ASP A 172 -24.59 -7.61 9.82
C ASP A 172 -26.07 -7.24 9.95
N VAL A 173 -26.65 -6.80 8.85
CA VAL A 173 -28.04 -6.37 8.72
C VAL A 173 -28.60 -6.75 7.36
N ASP A 174 -29.91 -6.96 7.26
CA ASP A 174 -30.59 -7.16 5.99
C ASP A 174 -30.86 -5.81 5.28
N ARG A 175 -29.78 -5.10 4.94
CA ARG A 175 -29.82 -3.78 4.29
C ARG A 175 -28.73 -3.67 3.21
N ARG A 176 -28.85 -2.62 2.38
CA ARG A 176 -27.89 -2.34 1.28
C ARG A 176 -26.44 -2.20 1.74
N VAL A 177 -26.22 -1.75 2.97
CA VAL A 177 -24.90 -1.65 3.59
C VAL A 177 -24.92 -2.56 4.82
N THR A 178 -24.23 -3.68 4.69
CA THR A 178 -24.05 -4.71 5.72
C THR A 178 -22.60 -5.17 5.71
N PHE A 179 -22.09 -5.70 6.80
CA PHE A 179 -20.78 -6.32 6.84
C PHE A 179 -20.92 -7.65 7.56
N VAL A 180 -20.73 -8.73 6.80
CA VAL A 180 -20.96 -10.08 7.26
C VAL A 180 -19.65 -10.63 7.82
N HIS A 181 -19.76 -11.54 8.79
CA HIS A 181 -18.61 -12.27 9.28
C HIS A 181 -17.84 -12.91 8.12
N GLY A 182 -16.52 -12.68 8.07
CA GLY A 182 -15.64 -13.14 6.98
C GLY A 182 -15.25 -12.06 5.98
N ASP A 183 -16.06 -11.01 5.82
CA ASP A 183 -15.75 -9.89 4.92
C ASP A 183 -14.36 -9.30 5.21
N ILE A 184 -13.65 -8.88 4.16
CA ILE A 184 -12.35 -8.22 4.29
C ILE A 184 -12.49 -6.72 4.06
N LEU A 185 -12.12 -5.94 5.06
CA LEU A 185 -12.11 -4.48 5.00
C LEU A 185 -10.73 -4.00 4.61
N ILE A 186 -10.64 -3.19 3.56
CA ILE A 186 -9.42 -2.46 3.20
C ILE A 186 -9.58 -1.04 3.74
N ALA A 187 -8.66 -0.65 4.62
CA ALA A 187 -8.74 0.61 5.33
C ALA A 187 -7.42 1.37 5.25
N ARG A 188 -7.52 2.70 5.24
CA ARG A 188 -6.39 3.63 5.16
C ARG A 188 -6.09 4.21 6.53
N GLU A 189 -4.84 4.20 6.94
CA GLU A 189 -4.40 4.74 8.22
C GLU A 189 -4.60 6.26 8.27
N ILE A 190 -5.11 6.73 9.40
CA ILE A 190 -5.12 8.14 9.78
C ILE A 190 -3.99 8.35 10.78
N LYS A 191 -2.95 9.08 10.37
CA LYS A 191 -1.81 9.40 11.24
C LYS A 191 -2.29 10.15 12.49
N LYS A 192 -1.64 9.89 13.64
CA LYS A 192 -1.98 10.48 14.94
C LYS A 192 -2.09 12.02 14.93
N ASP A 193 -1.27 12.69 14.12
CA ASP A 193 -1.32 14.14 13.96
C ASP A 193 -2.68 14.67 13.47
N PHE A 194 -3.44 13.84 12.74
CA PHE A 194 -4.77 14.19 12.22
C PHE A 194 -5.91 13.82 13.17
N TRP A 195 -5.65 13.21 14.32
CA TRP A 195 -6.70 12.85 15.28
C TRP A 195 -7.27 14.08 15.98
N LYS A 196 -6.52 15.18 16.04
CA LYS A 196 -6.98 16.49 16.53
C LYS A 196 -7.81 17.27 15.51
N SER A 197 -8.32 16.60 14.49
CA SER A 197 -9.17 17.18 13.44
C SER A 197 -10.39 16.31 13.24
N ARG A 198 -11.51 16.91 12.84
CA ARG A 198 -12.72 16.15 12.57
C ARG A 198 -12.47 15.12 11.47
N PHE A 199 -12.89 13.89 11.72
CA PHE A 199 -12.81 12.82 10.74
C PHE A 199 -13.83 13.03 9.63
N HIS A 200 -13.53 12.52 8.44
CA HIS A 200 -14.32 12.77 7.22
C HIS A 200 -15.51 11.81 7.13
N THR A 201 -16.41 11.83 8.14
CA THR A 201 -17.55 10.91 8.26
C THR A 201 -18.52 10.97 7.08
N HIS A 202 -18.67 12.14 6.46
CA HIS A 202 -19.47 12.31 5.23
C HIS A 202 -18.96 11.52 4.03
N LYS A 203 -17.65 11.22 4.00
CA LYS A 203 -16.98 10.51 2.91
C LYS A 203 -16.72 9.05 3.28
N TYR A 204 -16.40 8.81 4.55
CA TYR A 204 -16.11 7.50 5.10
C TYR A 204 -16.87 7.35 6.42
N PRO A 205 -18.00 6.64 6.44
CA PRO A 205 -18.78 6.47 7.67
C PRO A 205 -18.22 5.39 8.60
N PHE A 206 -17.47 4.41 8.08
CA PHE A 206 -16.97 3.26 8.84
C PHE A 206 -15.47 3.34 9.11
N TYR A 207 -15.09 2.96 10.34
CA TYR A 207 -13.72 3.04 10.83
C TYR A 207 -13.32 1.79 11.59
N VAL A 208 -12.02 1.49 11.56
CA VAL A 208 -11.38 0.48 12.38
C VAL A 208 -10.49 1.17 13.40
N PHE A 209 -10.65 0.81 14.67
CA PHE A 209 -9.86 1.29 15.79
C PHE A 209 -9.09 0.11 16.36
N VAL A 210 -7.77 0.24 16.45
CA VAL A 210 -6.92 -0.75 17.09
C VAL A 210 -6.58 -0.23 18.48
N THR A 211 -7.13 -0.85 19.51
CA THR A 211 -7.02 -0.39 20.90
C THR A 211 -5.93 -1.13 21.67
N LYS A 212 -5.55 -0.57 22.82
CA LYS A 212 -4.54 -1.15 23.69
C LYS A 212 -5.12 -2.28 24.55
N SER A 213 -6.35 -2.13 25.05
CA SER A 213 -7.04 -3.11 25.91
C SER A 213 -7.83 -4.17 25.14
N ASP A 214 -8.67 -3.71 24.22
CA ASP A 214 -9.82 -4.47 23.69
C ASP A 214 -9.61 -5.04 22.29
N GLY A 215 -8.46 -4.76 21.66
CA GLY A 215 -8.10 -5.29 20.34
C GLY A 215 -8.69 -4.45 19.20
N ILE A 216 -9.22 -5.09 18.16
CA ILE A 216 -9.69 -4.42 16.95
C ILE A 216 -11.21 -4.19 17.04
N ILE A 217 -11.63 -2.93 16.91
CA ILE A 217 -13.02 -2.50 16.90
C ILE A 217 -13.37 -1.96 15.52
N PHE A 218 -14.39 -2.52 14.89
CA PHE A 218 -14.96 -2.03 13.62
C PHE A 218 -16.40 -1.60 13.81
N LYS A 219 -16.68 -0.31 13.56
CA LYS A 219 -18.00 0.32 13.76
C LYS A 219 -18.23 1.50 12.82
N GLU A 220 -19.49 1.96 12.75
CA GLU A 220 -19.81 3.26 12.19
C GLU A 220 -19.43 4.37 13.17
N LEU A 221 -18.78 5.42 12.67
CA LEU A 221 -18.44 6.61 13.46
C LEU A 221 -19.53 7.67 13.29
N THR A 222 -20.32 7.90 14.34
CA THR A 222 -21.44 8.85 14.29
C THR A 222 -21.07 10.23 14.82
N ALA A 223 -20.12 10.32 15.76
CA ALA A 223 -19.61 11.58 16.27
C ALA A 223 -18.14 11.49 16.69
N HIS A 224 -17.44 12.62 16.61
CA HIS A 224 -16.08 12.78 17.10
C HIS A 224 -15.99 14.15 17.78
N ASP A 225 -15.75 14.13 19.09
CA ASP A 225 -15.38 15.29 19.88
C ASP A 225 -13.85 15.42 19.89
N VAL A 226 -13.37 16.43 19.19
CA VAL A 226 -11.94 16.68 18.98
C VAL A 226 -11.27 17.25 20.24
N ASP A 227 -12.03 17.95 21.09
CA ASP A 227 -11.49 18.61 22.27
C ASP A 227 -11.22 17.59 23.39
N THR A 228 -12.14 16.62 23.53
CA THR A 228 -12.01 15.54 24.52
C THR A 228 -11.34 14.27 23.95
N GLY A 229 -11.21 14.16 22.62
CA GLY A 229 -10.68 12.97 21.97
C GLY A 229 -11.61 11.76 22.14
N ILE A 230 -12.92 11.97 22.13
CA ILE A 230 -13.93 10.91 22.30
C ILE A 230 -14.67 10.71 20.98
N VAL A 231 -14.82 9.45 20.58
CA VAL A 231 -15.63 9.06 19.42
C VAL A 231 -16.86 8.27 19.85
N LYS A 232 -17.98 8.46 19.14
CA LYS A 232 -19.21 7.69 19.31
C LYS A 232 -19.33 6.66 18.20
N LEU A 233 -19.44 5.41 18.60
CA LEU A 233 -19.44 4.26 17.71
C LEU A 233 -20.82 3.60 17.72
N HIS A 234 -21.32 3.33 16.52
CA HIS A 234 -22.62 2.71 16.28
C HIS A 234 -22.45 1.34 15.61
N SER A 235 -23.15 0.35 16.15
CA SER A 235 -23.33 -0.96 15.53
C SER A 235 -24.49 -0.87 14.54
N LEU A 236 -24.36 -1.38 13.31
CA LEU A 236 -25.49 -1.36 12.37
C LEU A 236 -26.63 -2.28 12.83
N ASN A 237 -26.30 -3.34 13.59
CA ASN A 237 -27.28 -4.28 14.11
C ASN A 237 -28.31 -3.55 15.01
N GLU A 238 -29.59 -3.85 14.78
CA GLU A 238 -30.73 -3.22 15.45
C GLU A 238 -30.91 -3.70 16.88
N ASP A 239 -30.36 -4.87 17.24
CA ASP A 239 -30.35 -5.35 18.62
C ASP A 239 -29.35 -4.53 19.46
N LYS A 240 -29.86 -3.44 20.05
CA LYS A 240 -29.11 -2.54 20.92
C LYS A 240 -28.91 -3.06 22.34
N ASP A 241 -29.61 -4.11 22.73
CA ASP A 241 -29.35 -4.76 24.01
C ASP A 241 -28.06 -5.59 23.92
N THR A 242 -27.84 -6.26 22.78
CA THR A 242 -26.60 -7.02 22.51
C THR A 242 -25.48 -6.15 21.96
N TYR A 243 -25.80 -5.20 21.07
CA TYR A 243 -24.83 -4.35 20.37
C TYR A 243 -25.10 -2.86 20.60
N PRO A 244 -24.98 -2.38 21.85
CA PRO A 244 -25.22 -0.98 22.17
C PRO A 244 -24.22 -0.07 21.47
N ASP A 245 -24.65 1.18 21.27
CA ASP A 245 -23.73 2.25 20.89
C ASP A 245 -22.89 2.64 22.11
N PHE A 246 -21.63 2.98 21.89
CA PHE A 246 -20.72 3.30 22.97
C PHE A 246 -19.72 4.39 22.58
N GLU A 247 -19.06 4.93 23.60
CA GLU A 247 -18.00 5.92 23.45
C GLU A 247 -16.63 5.25 23.60
N LEU A 248 -15.68 5.67 22.76
CA LEU A 248 -14.29 5.23 22.81
C LEU A 248 -13.38 6.45 22.95
N SER A 249 -12.49 6.42 23.93
CA SER A 249 -11.45 7.43 24.08
C SER A 249 -10.30 7.12 23.12
N LEU A 250 -9.87 8.13 22.35
CA LEU A 250 -8.73 8.01 21.45
C LEU A 250 -7.40 7.81 22.20
N ASP A 251 -7.34 8.07 23.51
CA ASP A 251 -6.15 7.80 24.33
C ASP A 251 -5.87 6.29 24.47
N ASP A 252 -6.91 5.46 24.39
CA ASP A 252 -6.80 3.99 24.38
C ASP A 252 -6.52 3.43 22.96
N VAL A 253 -6.54 4.28 21.94
CA VAL A 253 -6.36 3.86 20.55
C VAL A 253 -4.88 3.98 20.14
N GLU A 254 -4.36 2.92 19.51
CA GLU A 254 -3.02 2.91 18.94
C GLU A 254 -3.04 3.31 17.45
N TYR A 255 -3.99 2.78 16.68
CA TYR A 255 -4.17 3.10 15.26
C TYR A 255 -5.64 3.31 14.89
N ILE A 256 -5.89 4.23 13.96
CA ILE A 256 -7.21 4.49 13.38
C ILE A 256 -7.12 4.32 11.87
N PHE A 257 -8.09 3.63 11.29
CA PHE A 257 -8.22 3.49 9.85
C PHE A 257 -9.62 3.86 9.38
N ASN A 258 -9.73 4.62 8.29
CA ASN A 258 -11.00 4.80 7.60
C ASN A 258 -11.18 3.71 6.54
N VAL A 259 -12.33 3.04 6.52
CA VAL A 259 -12.60 1.98 5.54
C VAL A 259 -12.83 2.59 4.16
N VAL A 260 -12.11 2.09 3.16
CA VAL A 260 -12.20 2.57 1.78
C VAL A 260 -12.85 1.58 0.83
N LYS A 261 -12.78 0.28 1.15
CA LYS A 261 -13.32 -0.80 0.33
C LYS A 261 -13.64 -2.02 1.21
N ARG A 262 -14.67 -2.77 0.81
CA ARG A 262 -15.02 -4.08 1.34
C ARG A 262 -14.86 -5.09 0.21
N GLU A 263 -14.12 -6.16 0.46
CA GLU A 263 -14.07 -7.36 -0.39
C GLU A 263 -14.88 -8.45 0.32
N VAL A 264 -15.77 -9.11 -0.41
CA VAL A 264 -16.60 -10.19 0.14
C VAL A 264 -15.80 -11.49 0.02
N GLU A 265 -15.69 -12.25 1.11
CA GLU A 265 -15.16 -13.61 1.08
C GLU A 265 -16.15 -14.48 0.28
N ILE A 266 -15.73 -14.98 -0.88
CA ILE A 266 -16.55 -15.78 -1.81
C ILE A 266 -16.58 -17.24 -1.36
#